data_AF-A0A1F7R214-F1
#
_entry.id   AF-A0A1F7R214-F1
#
_cell.length_a   1.000
_cell.length_b   1.000
_cell.length_c   1.000
_cell.angle_alpha   90.00
_cell.angle_beta   90.00
_cell.angle_gamma   90.00
#
_symmetry.space_group_name_H-M   'P 1'
#
loop_
_entity.id
_entity.type
_entity.pdbx_description
1 polymer ?
#
loop_
_entity_poly.entity_id
_entity_poly.type
_entity_poly.pdbx_seq_one_letter_code
_entity_poly.pdbx_strand_id
1 'polypeptide(L)'
;MRRESFNLLRNKVKDKHTAPFIDDFVVPPQHLVEFFPKLQAIIKKYNLLATIAGHMGDGNFHVIPLMKIEDPKERAKLAPAMREVNELVLGYGGSISGEHNDGMIRGPWLEEMYGKEVTDFFCQTKAIFDPENIFNPHKKTDADWDFSMSHIRQSF
;
A
#
# COMPACT_ATOMS: atom_id res chain seq x y z
N MET A 1 3.54 11.54 -20.38
CA MET A 1 3.77 10.07 -20.53
C MET A 1 3.16 9.23 -19.40
N ARG A 2 3.39 9.48 -18.09
CA ARG A 2 2.81 8.66 -16.99
C ARG A 2 1.27 8.64 -16.95
N ARG A 3 0.58 9.77 -17.21
CA ARG A 3 -0.91 9.80 -17.32
C ARG A 3 -1.43 8.95 -18.48
N GLU A 4 -0.76 9.00 -19.62
CA GLU A 4 -1.18 8.26 -20.81
C GLU A 4 -0.89 6.75 -20.71
N SER A 5 0.13 6.32 -19.97
CA SER A 5 0.38 4.88 -19.74
C SER A 5 -0.72 4.23 -18.89
N PHE A 6 -1.24 4.92 -17.88
CA PHE A 6 -2.42 4.45 -17.13
C PHE A 6 -3.68 4.42 -18.01
N ASN A 7 -3.88 5.43 -18.86
CA ASN A 7 -5.01 5.46 -19.80
C ASN A 7 -4.91 4.34 -20.85
N LEU A 8 -3.71 4.05 -21.37
CA LEU A 8 -3.46 2.97 -22.32
C LEU A 8 -3.77 1.60 -21.70
N LEU A 9 -3.32 1.35 -20.47
CA LEU A 9 -3.64 0.11 -19.74
C LEU A 9 -5.16 -0.02 -19.55
N ARG A 10 -5.85 1.04 -19.10
CA ARG A 10 -7.31 1.03 -18.95
C ARG A 10 -8.07 0.80 -20.26
N ASN A 11 -7.56 1.32 -21.38
CA ASN A 11 -8.22 1.21 -22.68
C ASN A 11 -7.95 -0.13 -23.39
N LYS A 12 -6.79 -0.76 -23.14
CA LYS A 12 -6.36 -2.00 -23.81
C LYS A 12 -6.60 -3.25 -22.98
N VAL A 13 -6.55 -3.15 -21.65
CA VAL A 13 -6.86 -4.24 -20.73
C VAL A 13 -8.27 -3.98 -20.20
N LYS A 14 -9.25 -4.69 -20.78
CA LYS A 14 -10.68 -4.44 -20.54
C LYS A 14 -11.26 -5.23 -19.36
N ASP A 15 -10.57 -6.29 -18.94
CA ASP A 15 -11.04 -7.24 -17.91
C ASP A 15 -10.32 -7.10 -16.57
N LYS A 16 -9.28 -6.25 -16.51
CA LYS A 16 -8.48 -6.01 -15.31
C LYS A 16 -8.14 -4.52 -15.17
N HIS A 17 -7.94 -4.11 -13.94
CA HIS A 17 -7.62 -2.75 -13.57
C HIS A 17 -6.38 -2.71 -12.69
N THR A 18 -5.67 -1.59 -12.71
CA THR A 18 -4.53 -1.34 -11.81
C THR A 18 -5.03 -1.22 -10.37
N ALA A 19 -4.47 -2.04 -9.48
CA ALA A 19 -4.76 -2.05 -8.05
C ALA A 19 -3.46 -1.82 -7.25
N PRO A 20 -3.06 -0.57 -6.99
CA PRO A 20 -1.79 -0.23 -6.33
C PRO A 20 -1.88 -0.41 -4.80
N PHE A 21 -2.19 -1.63 -4.34
CA PHE A 21 -2.43 -1.91 -2.91
C PHE A 21 -1.18 -2.29 -2.11
N ILE A 22 -0.06 -2.57 -2.80
CA ILE A 22 1.28 -2.86 -2.24
C ILE A 22 2.32 -1.91 -2.84
N ASP A 23 1.89 -0.67 -3.09
CA ASP A 23 2.64 0.36 -3.77
C ASP A 23 3.52 1.18 -2.80
N ASP A 24 4.53 1.85 -3.36
CA ASP A 24 5.27 2.95 -2.76
C ASP A 24 5.95 2.62 -1.42
N PHE A 25 6.66 1.50 -1.36
CA PHE A 25 7.53 1.21 -0.24
C PHE A 25 8.96 1.69 -0.50
N VAL A 26 9.73 1.81 0.57
CA VAL A 26 11.16 2.10 0.56
C VAL A 26 11.87 1.00 1.34
N VAL A 27 12.95 0.46 0.79
CA VAL A 27 13.82 -0.51 1.48
C VAL A 27 15.26 -0.02 1.34
N PRO A 28 16.08 -0.06 2.41
CA PRO A 28 17.46 0.37 2.33
C PRO A 28 18.22 -0.33 1.18
N PRO A 29 18.91 0.42 0.28
CA PRO A 29 19.49 -0.15 -0.94
C PRO A 29 20.40 -1.37 -0.73
N GLN A 30 21.10 -1.46 0.39
CA GLN A 30 21.95 -2.60 0.73
C GLN A 30 21.20 -3.94 0.87
N HIS A 31 19.89 -3.92 1.10
CA HIS A 31 19.09 -5.13 1.29
C HIS A 31 18.36 -5.60 0.02
N LEU A 32 18.42 -4.83 -1.08
CA LEU A 32 17.59 -5.09 -2.27
C LEU A 32 17.82 -6.47 -2.90
N VAL A 33 19.06 -6.96 -2.88
CA VAL A 33 19.43 -8.28 -3.43
C VAL A 33 18.68 -9.41 -2.70
N GLU A 34 18.47 -9.28 -1.39
CA GLU A 34 17.75 -10.27 -0.59
C GLU A 34 16.23 -10.03 -0.57
N PHE A 35 15.82 -8.76 -0.61
CA PHE A 35 14.43 -8.35 -0.52
C PHE A 35 13.63 -8.77 -1.76
N PHE A 36 14.15 -8.52 -2.97
CA PHE A 36 13.39 -8.77 -4.20
C PHE A 36 12.97 -10.23 -4.42
N PRO A 37 13.83 -11.24 -4.19
CA PRO A 37 13.40 -12.64 -4.26
C PRO A 37 12.23 -12.97 -3.32
N LYS A 38 12.21 -12.38 -2.12
CA LYS A 38 11.12 -12.57 -1.14
C LYS A 38 9.84 -11.88 -1.59
N LEU A 39 9.93 -10.65 -2.08
CA LEU A 39 8.80 -9.94 -2.68
C LEU A 39 8.21 -10.72 -3.87
N GLN A 40 9.05 -11.22 -4.77
CA GLN A 40 8.63 -12.02 -5.91
C GLN A 40 7.93 -13.32 -5.48
N ALA A 41 8.38 -13.94 -4.39
CA ALA A 41 7.71 -15.12 -3.83
C ALA A 41 6.28 -14.80 -3.36
N ILE A 42 6.07 -13.65 -2.71
CA ILE A 42 4.73 -13.18 -2.31
C ILE A 42 3.85 -12.91 -3.54
N ILE A 43 4.36 -12.17 -4.52
CA ILE A 43 3.65 -11.87 -5.79
C ILE A 43 3.22 -13.18 -6.48
N LYS A 44 4.11 -14.18 -6.54
CA LYS A 44 3.82 -15.50 -7.11
C LYS A 44 2.81 -16.29 -6.29
N LYS A 45 2.92 -16.28 -4.95
CA LYS A 45 2.00 -16.95 -4.02
C LYS A 45 0.54 -16.52 -4.25
N TYR A 46 0.32 -15.23 -4.47
CA TYR A 46 -1.01 -14.66 -4.71
C TYR A 46 -1.41 -14.61 -6.20
N ASN A 47 -0.56 -15.13 -7.10
CA ASN A 47 -0.75 -15.10 -8.54
C ASN A 47 -1.09 -13.68 -9.06
N LEU A 48 -0.29 -12.69 -8.64
CA LEU A 48 -0.46 -11.29 -9.02
C LEU A 48 0.36 -10.99 -10.28
N LEU A 49 -0.32 -10.56 -11.35
CA LEU A 49 0.36 -9.95 -12.49
C LEU A 49 0.66 -8.50 -12.14
N ALA A 50 1.90 -8.20 -11.76
CA ALA A 50 2.29 -6.89 -11.24
C ALA A 50 3.47 -6.28 -12.01
N THR A 51 3.41 -4.96 -12.19
CA THR A 51 4.57 -4.17 -12.59
C THR A 51 5.37 -3.80 -11.34
N ILE A 52 6.69 -3.88 -11.42
CA ILE A 52 7.61 -3.34 -10.41
C ILE A 52 8.41 -2.24 -11.10
N ALA A 53 8.29 -1.02 -10.60
CA ALA A 53 9.03 0.14 -11.09
C ALA A 53 9.48 0.97 -9.89
N GLY A 54 10.48 1.84 -10.02
CA GLY A 54 10.90 2.65 -8.89
C GLY A 54 12.21 3.39 -9.10
N HIS A 55 12.58 4.13 -8.07
CA HIS A 55 13.82 4.87 -7.96
C HIS A 55 14.83 3.99 -7.21
N MET A 56 15.52 3.11 -7.96
CA MET A 56 16.37 2.09 -7.34
C MET A 56 17.50 2.67 -6.48
N GLY A 57 18.02 3.86 -6.82
CA GLY A 57 19.02 4.56 -6.02
C GLY A 57 18.50 4.97 -4.62
N ASP A 58 17.21 5.23 -4.50
CA ASP A 58 16.55 5.65 -3.26
C ASP A 58 15.91 4.46 -2.52
N GLY A 59 15.96 3.26 -3.11
CA GLY A 59 15.30 2.08 -2.57
C GLY A 59 13.77 2.16 -2.62
N ASN A 60 13.20 3.12 -3.34
CA ASN A 60 11.76 3.34 -3.44
C ASN A 60 11.17 2.60 -4.64
N PHE A 61 10.10 1.83 -4.42
CA PHE A 61 9.47 1.01 -5.44
C PHE A 61 7.95 1.04 -5.38
N HIS A 62 7.38 0.90 -6.58
CA HIS A 62 5.97 0.84 -6.88
C HIS A 62 5.65 -0.54 -7.44
N VAL A 63 4.85 -1.30 -6.69
CA VAL A 63 4.31 -2.58 -7.14
C VAL A 63 2.84 -2.40 -7.46
N ILE A 64 2.49 -2.52 -8.74
CA ILE A 64 1.14 -2.26 -9.25
C ILE A 64 0.57 -3.53 -9.89
N PRO A 65 -0.15 -4.36 -9.11
CA PRO A 65 -0.95 -5.47 -9.62
C PRO A 65 -2.04 -5.04 -10.61
N LEU A 66 -2.29 -5.88 -11.62
CA LEU A 66 -3.47 -5.87 -12.48
C LEU A 66 -4.46 -6.92 -11.99
N MET A 67 -5.61 -6.48 -11.51
CA MET A 67 -6.61 -7.35 -10.87
C MET A 67 -8.00 -7.14 -11.48
N LYS A 68 -8.79 -8.22 -11.50
CA LYS A 68 -10.22 -8.16 -11.79
C LYS A 68 -10.95 -7.96 -10.46
N ILE A 69 -11.05 -6.72 -10.01
CA ILE A 69 -11.59 -6.38 -8.69
C ILE A 69 -13.06 -6.77 -8.55
N GLU A 70 -13.81 -6.97 -9.62
CA GLU A 70 -15.18 -7.45 -9.60
C GLU A 70 -15.29 -8.91 -9.11
N ASP A 71 -14.23 -9.72 -9.28
CA ASP A 71 -14.15 -11.09 -8.78
C ASP A 71 -13.85 -11.11 -7.27
N PRO A 72 -14.76 -11.63 -6.42
CA PRO A 72 -14.52 -11.74 -4.98
C PRO A 72 -13.26 -12.53 -4.62
N LYS A 73 -12.87 -13.52 -5.43
CA LYS A 73 -11.65 -14.32 -5.19
C LYS A 73 -10.39 -13.50 -5.44
N GLU A 74 -10.40 -12.59 -6.41
CA GLU A 74 -9.30 -11.65 -6.63
C GLU A 74 -9.23 -10.65 -5.49
N ARG A 75 -10.36 -10.06 -5.06
CA ARG A 75 -10.38 -9.13 -3.92
C ARG A 75 -9.89 -9.76 -2.62
N ALA A 76 -10.21 -11.03 -2.38
CA ALA A 76 -9.78 -11.75 -1.17
C ALA A 76 -8.26 -11.85 -1.02
N LYS A 77 -7.48 -11.62 -2.09
CA LYS A 77 -6.01 -11.61 -2.05
C LYS A 77 -5.43 -10.32 -1.47
N LEU A 78 -6.17 -9.21 -1.52
CA LEU A 78 -5.66 -7.87 -1.18
C LEU A 78 -5.12 -7.82 0.25
N ALA A 79 -5.97 -8.13 1.23
CA ALA A 79 -5.64 -8.11 2.65
C ALA A 79 -4.41 -8.96 3.01
N PRO A 80 -4.37 -10.28 2.71
CA PRO A 80 -3.25 -11.12 3.13
C PRO A 80 -1.95 -10.82 2.35
N ALA A 81 -2.03 -10.48 1.06
CA ALA A 81 -0.84 -10.07 0.30
C ALA A 81 -0.26 -8.75 0.81
N MET A 82 -1.12 -7.79 1.16
CA MET A 82 -0.68 -6.50 1.72
C MET A 82 0.01 -6.68 3.06
N ARG A 83 -0.52 -7.54 3.93
CA ARG A 83 0.11 -7.86 5.22
C ARG A 83 1.52 -8.42 5.03
N GLU A 84 1.66 -9.45 4.19
CA GLU A 84 2.98 -10.07 3.95
C GLU A 84 3.99 -9.10 3.33
N VAL A 85 3.56 -8.20 2.43
CA VAL A 85 4.46 -7.20 1.85
C VAL A 85 4.85 -6.15 2.89
N ASN A 86 3.90 -5.63 3.67
CA ASN A 86 4.18 -4.62 4.68
C ASN A 86 5.09 -5.18 5.79
N GLU A 87 4.82 -6.39 6.28
CA GLU A 87 5.68 -7.09 7.23
C GLU A 87 7.09 -7.32 6.67
N LEU A 88 7.21 -7.68 5.39
CA LEU A 88 8.51 -7.84 4.74
C LEU A 88 9.27 -6.50 4.69
N VAL A 89 8.61 -5.41 4.28
CA VAL A 89 9.22 -4.07 4.21
C VAL A 89 9.69 -3.62 5.59
N LEU A 90 8.83 -3.72 6.60
CA LEU A 90 9.16 -3.35 7.99
C LEU A 90 10.28 -4.23 8.56
N GLY A 91 10.30 -5.52 8.23
CA GLY A 91 11.36 -6.46 8.65
C GLY A 91 12.74 -6.13 8.11
N TYR A 92 12.83 -5.34 7.03
CA TYR A 92 14.09 -4.81 6.50
C TYR A 92 14.37 -3.36 6.95
N GLY A 93 13.62 -2.83 7.92
CA GLY A 93 13.72 -1.45 8.37
C GLY A 93 13.31 -0.44 7.30
N GLY A 94 12.44 -0.85 6.38
CA GLY A 94 11.92 -0.02 5.31
C GLY A 94 10.74 0.87 5.74
N SER A 95 10.26 1.69 4.79
CA SER A 95 9.03 2.46 4.92
C SER A 95 7.94 1.89 4.02
N ILE A 96 6.72 1.78 4.53
CA ILE A 96 5.55 1.36 3.72
C ILE A 96 4.96 2.50 2.87
N SER A 97 5.44 3.73 3.06
CA SER A 97 5.09 4.94 2.29
C SER A 97 6.35 5.75 1.98
N GLY A 98 6.68 5.92 0.69
CA GLY A 98 7.76 6.78 0.21
C GLY A 98 7.26 8.18 -0.15
N GLU A 99 6.39 8.26 -1.17
CA GLU A 99 5.87 9.51 -1.74
C GLU A 99 4.34 9.70 -1.62
N HIS A 100 3.57 8.65 -1.33
CA HIS A 100 2.11 8.63 -1.49
C HIS A 100 1.31 8.79 -0.19
N ASN A 101 1.99 8.95 0.95
CA ASN A 101 1.37 9.07 2.29
C ASN A 101 0.51 7.83 2.63
N ASP A 102 -0.14 7.84 3.80
CA ASP A 102 -0.67 6.60 4.38
C ASP A 102 -2.11 6.31 3.97
N GLY A 103 -3.02 7.26 4.22
CA GLY A 103 -4.45 7.11 3.94
C GLY A 103 -5.06 5.84 4.57
N MET A 104 -6.17 5.37 3.99
CA MET A 104 -6.84 4.16 4.49
C MET A 104 -5.96 2.91 4.35
N ILE A 105 -5.07 2.87 3.35
CA ILE A 105 -4.39 1.62 3.01
C ILE A 105 -3.18 1.32 3.90
N ARG A 106 -2.46 2.36 4.34
CA ARG A 106 -1.30 2.24 5.25
C ARG A 106 -1.54 2.85 6.62
N GLY A 107 -2.58 3.66 6.80
CA GLY A 107 -2.96 4.25 8.09
C GLY A 107 -3.04 3.22 9.23
N PRO A 108 -3.63 2.02 9.01
CA PRO A 108 -3.67 0.98 10.03
C PRO A 108 -2.30 0.40 10.45
N TRP A 109 -1.20 0.82 9.82
CA TRP A 109 0.17 0.35 10.07
C TRP A 109 1.08 1.44 10.68
N LEU A 110 0.51 2.60 11.04
CA LEU A 110 1.31 3.73 11.52
C LEU A 110 2.08 3.39 12.81
N GLU A 111 1.48 2.63 13.71
CA GLU A 111 2.13 2.24 14.96
C GLU A 111 3.29 1.28 14.70
N GLU A 112 3.15 0.32 13.78
CA GLU A 112 4.23 -0.57 13.37
C GLU A 112 5.35 0.18 12.65
N MET A 113 5.01 1.23 11.88
CA MET A 113 5.97 2.03 11.13
C MET A 113 6.77 3.00 12.01
N TYR A 114 6.09 3.71 12.91
CA TYR A 114 6.66 4.83 13.67
C TYR A 114 6.83 4.55 15.16
N GLY A 115 6.27 3.45 15.66
CA GLY A 115 6.15 3.17 17.07
C GLY A 115 5.03 3.96 17.74
N LYS A 116 4.64 3.50 18.92
CA LYS A 116 3.54 4.08 19.70
C LYS A 116 3.78 5.55 20.07
N GLU A 117 4.98 5.88 20.53
CA GLU A 117 5.30 7.24 20.99
C GLU A 117 5.11 8.29 19.87
N VAL A 118 5.64 8.01 18.68
CA VAL A 118 5.51 8.92 17.53
C VAL A 118 4.06 9.00 17.05
N THR A 119 3.37 7.85 17.02
CA THR A 119 1.96 7.80 16.62
C THR A 119 1.06 8.58 17.61
N ASP A 120 1.36 8.53 18.91
CA ASP A 120 0.66 9.32 19.93
C ASP A 120 0.81 10.83 19.67
N PHE A 121 1.97 11.30 19.19
CA PHE A 121 2.12 12.72 18.79
C PHE A 121 1.27 13.09 17.58
N PHE A 122 1.05 12.16 16.63
CA PHE A 122 0.15 12.41 15.50
C PHE A 122 -1.28 12.57 16.01
N CYS A 123 -1.72 11.69 16.91
CA CYS A 123 -3.05 11.74 17.54
C CYS A 123 -3.26 13.03 18.35
N GLN A 124 -2.27 13.44 19.14
CA GLN A 124 -2.33 14.71 19.89
C GLN A 124 -2.43 15.92 18.94
N THR A 125 -1.63 15.93 17.88
CA THR A 125 -1.66 17.00 16.87
C THR A 125 -3.04 17.06 16.21
N LYS A 126 -3.60 15.91 15.81
CA LYS A 126 -4.94 15.82 15.25
C LYS A 126 -5.99 16.39 16.22
N ALA A 127 -5.95 16.00 17.50
CA ALA A 127 -6.92 16.46 18.49
C ALA A 127 -6.84 17.98 18.78
N ILE A 128 -5.66 18.58 18.68
CA ILE A 128 -5.47 20.04 18.83
C ILE A 128 -6.16 20.80 17.69
N PHE A 129 -6.02 20.33 16.45
CA PHE A 129 -6.51 21.04 15.25
C PHE A 129 -7.89 20.60 14.77
N ASP A 130 -8.37 19.42 15.18
CA ASP A 130 -9.67 18.86 14.82
C ASP A 130 -10.28 18.06 15.98
N PRO A 131 -10.70 18.74 17.06
CA PRO A 131 -11.23 18.09 18.26
C PRO A 131 -12.55 17.34 18.02
N GLU A 132 -13.30 17.69 16.96
CA GLU A 132 -14.55 17.02 16.58
C GLU A 132 -14.33 15.85 15.60
N ASN A 133 -13.09 15.62 15.17
CA ASN A 133 -12.68 14.58 14.21
C ASN A 133 -13.48 14.61 12.89
N ILE A 134 -13.80 15.80 12.37
CA ILE A 134 -14.62 15.95 11.14
C ILE A 134 -13.76 15.93 9.87
N PHE A 135 -12.46 16.20 9.97
CA PHE A 135 -11.56 16.21 8.83
C PHE A 135 -10.99 14.82 8.55
N ASN A 136 -11.64 14.13 7.61
CA ASN A 136 -11.12 12.92 7.00
C ASN A 136 -10.88 11.75 8.00
N PRO A 137 -11.91 11.36 8.79
CA PRO A 137 -11.80 10.31 9.79
C PRO A 137 -11.45 8.95 9.16
N HIS A 138 -10.87 8.08 9.96
CA HIS A 138 -10.47 6.70 9.64
C HIS A 138 -9.37 6.55 8.59
N LYS A 139 -8.57 7.61 8.34
CA LYS A 139 -7.53 7.59 7.29
C LYS A 139 -6.12 7.84 7.77
N LYS A 140 -5.90 8.26 9.02
CA LYS A 140 -4.56 8.52 9.53
C LYS A 140 -4.46 8.11 11.00
N THR A 141 -4.76 9.01 11.93
CA THR A 141 -4.57 8.81 13.38
C THR A 141 -5.59 7.87 14.02
N ASP A 142 -6.77 7.75 13.41
CA ASP A 142 -7.87 6.87 13.79
C ASP A 142 -8.15 5.82 12.71
N ALA A 143 -7.14 5.53 11.88
CA ALA A 143 -7.26 4.57 10.79
C ALA A 143 -7.53 3.17 11.34
N ASP A 144 -8.47 2.49 10.71
CA ASP A 144 -8.91 1.16 11.11
C ASP A 144 -8.84 0.18 9.94
N TRP A 145 -8.38 -1.03 10.23
CA TRP A 145 -8.18 -2.05 9.22
C TRP A 145 -9.51 -2.51 8.62
N ASP A 146 -10.51 -2.78 9.46
CA ASP A 146 -11.81 -3.30 9.02
C ASP A 146 -12.61 -2.23 8.26
N PHE A 147 -12.50 -0.98 8.69
CA PHE A 147 -12.98 0.17 7.93
C PHE A 147 -12.33 0.21 6.55
N SER A 148 -11.01 0.07 6.47
CA SER A 148 -10.30 0.11 5.19
C SER A 148 -10.68 -1.05 4.26
N MET A 149 -10.83 -2.26 4.80
CA MET A 149 -11.21 -3.45 4.04
C MET A 149 -12.68 -3.44 3.60
N SER A 150 -13.57 -2.85 4.38
CA SER A 150 -14.99 -2.69 4.01
C SER A 150 -15.22 -1.64 2.91
N HIS A 151 -14.25 -0.77 2.66
CA HIS A 151 -14.30 0.28 1.62
C HIS A 151 -13.52 -0.07 0.34
N ILE A 152 -13.10 -1.34 0.18
CA ILE A 152 -12.55 -1.82 -1.09
C ILE A 152 -13.63 -1.70 -2.16
N ARG A 153 -13.29 -1.05 -3.28
CA ARG A 153 -14.19 -0.94 -4.42
C ARG A 153 -14.61 -2.31 -4.92
N GLN A 154 -15.88 -2.46 -5.29
CA GLN A 154 -16.40 -3.71 -5.86
C GLN A 154 -16.41 -3.68 -7.39
N SER A 155 -16.25 -2.50 -7.99
CA SER A 155 -16.16 -2.27 -9.44
C SER A 155 -15.33 -1.01 -9.74
N PHE A 156 -14.80 -0.90 -10.96
CA PHE A 156 -14.14 0.30 -11.49
C PHE A 156 -15.06 1.26 -12.26
#